data_AF-A0A358M2R4-F1
#
_entry.id   AF-A0A358M2R4-F1
#
_cell.length_a   1.000
_cell.length_b   1.000
_cell.length_c   1.000
_cell.angle_alpha   90.00
_cell.angle_beta   90.00
_cell.angle_gamma   90.00
#
_symmetry.space_group_name_H-M   'P 1'
#
loop_
_entity.id
_entity.type
_entity.pdbx_description
1 polymer ?
#
loop_
_entity_poly.entity_id
_entity_poly.type
_entity_poly.pdbx_seq_one_letter_code
_entity_poly.pdbx_strand_id
1 'polypeptide(L)'
;MESKTREKFLKIFRRVLVCVGTLLLYVLVITYLCGALCCYGPSEKARDLFVNSMLETSAAKFVPYLYFSRSRVQEITGKNRVIRTEEITDPELIEFVRPTEAPKPSPAASRPPAPTGSM
;
A
#
# COMPACT_ATOMS: atom_id res chain seq x y z
N MET A 1 58.66 28.38 4.48
CA MET A 1 57.27 28.83 4.74
C MET A 1 56.23 27.74 4.49
N GLU A 2 56.53 26.72 3.68
CA GLU A 2 55.62 25.60 3.31
C GLU A 2 55.03 24.78 4.47
N SER A 3 55.78 24.53 5.56
CA SER A 3 55.32 23.66 6.66
C SER A 3 54.12 24.23 7.42
N LYS A 4 54.09 25.55 7.65
CA LYS A 4 53.00 26.22 8.36
C LYS A 4 51.68 26.17 7.58
N THR A 5 51.73 26.11 6.25
CA THR A 5 50.55 26.01 5.40
C THR A 5 49.95 24.61 5.44
N ARG A 6 50.78 23.55 5.40
CA ARG A 6 50.32 22.16 5.51
C ARG A 6 49.66 21.87 6.86
N GLU A 7 50.21 22.35 7.98
CA GLU A 7 49.59 22.13 9.28
C GLU A 7 48.23 22.82 9.43
N LYS A 8 48.09 24.03 8.87
CA LYS A 8 46.80 24.74 8.82
C LYS A 8 45.79 23.98 7.98
N PHE A 9 46.21 23.48 6.82
CA PHE A 9 45.38 22.67 5.94
C PHE A 9 44.92 21.37 6.61
N LEU A 10 45.82 20.61 7.24
CA LEU A 10 45.46 19.39 7.99
C LEU A 10 44.51 19.70 9.16
N LYS A 11 44.69 20.81 9.87
CA LYS A 11 43.77 21.25 10.93
C LYS A 11 42.37 21.54 10.39
N ILE A 12 42.26 22.21 9.25
CA ILE A 12 40.98 22.51 8.59
C ILE A 12 40.35 21.22 8.06
N PHE A 13 41.11 20.41 7.33
CA PHE A 13 40.63 19.12 6.81
C PHE A 13 40.13 18.22 7.93
N ARG A 14 40.85 18.13 9.06
CA ARG A 14 40.40 17.38 10.23
C ARG A 14 39.10 17.92 10.81
N ARG A 15 38.93 19.25 10.89
CA ARG A 15 37.66 19.84 11.35
C ARG A 15 36.52 19.49 10.41
N VAL A 16 36.72 19.62 9.10
CA VAL A 16 35.71 19.27 8.10
C VAL A 16 35.36 17.78 8.20
N LEU A 17 36.36 16.91 8.32
CA LEU A 17 36.16 15.46 8.44
C LEU A 17 35.41 15.10 9.73
N VAL A 18 35.68 15.78 10.85
CA VAL A 18 34.92 15.60 12.10
C VAL A 18 33.49 16.11 11.95
N CYS A 19 33.27 17.26 11.29
CA CYS A 19 31.91 17.77 11.04
C CYS A 19 31.10 16.83 10.15
N VAL A 20 31.67 16.38 9.03
CA VAL A 20 31.02 15.42 8.11
C VAL A 20 30.81 14.09 8.81
N GLY A 21 31.80 13.58 9.55
CA GLY A 21 31.68 12.35 10.30
C GLY A 21 30.57 12.40 11.36
N THR A 22 30.49 13.50 12.11
CA THR A 22 29.43 13.71 13.11
C THR A 22 28.05 13.78 12.45
N LEU A 23 27.93 14.48 11.32
CA LEU A 23 26.68 14.57 10.56
C LEU A 23 26.24 13.19 10.06
N LEU A 24 27.14 12.42 9.44
CA LEU A 24 26.85 11.07 8.97
C LEU A 24 26.44 10.15 10.13
N LEU A 25 27.15 10.22 11.25
CA LEU A 25 26.83 9.44 12.44
C LEU A 25 25.43 9.78 12.96
N TYR A 26 25.09 11.06 13.02
CA TYR A 26 23.76 11.51 13.46
C TYR A 26 22.65 10.99 12.53
N VAL A 27 22.86 11.05 11.22
CA VAL A 27 21.93 10.49 10.23
C VAL A 27 21.78 8.98 10.41
N LEU A 28 22.88 8.24 10.58
CA LEU A 28 22.84 6.80 10.83
C LEU A 28 22.05 6.47 12.10
N VAL A 29 22.29 7.19 13.20
CA VAL A 29 21.61 6.98 14.49
C VAL A 29 20.12 7.25 14.37
N ILE A 30 19.71 8.39 13.79
CA ILE A 30 18.29 8.70 13.62
C ILE A 30 17.61 7.67 12.74
N THR A 31 18.22 7.32 11.62
CA THR A 31 17.63 6.34 10.68
C THR A 31 17.50 4.98 11.37
N TYR A 32 18.49 4.60 12.20
CA TYR A 32 18.43 3.37 12.98
C TYR A 32 17.30 3.39 14.02
N LEU A 33 17.20 4.47 14.79
CA LEU A 33 16.14 4.62 15.80
C LEU A 33 14.74 4.65 15.15
N CYS A 34 14.58 5.34 14.03
CA CYS A 34 13.32 5.41 13.30
C CYS A 34 12.91 4.03 12.78
N GLY A 35 13.86 3.26 12.21
CA GLY A 35 13.62 1.87 11.83
C GLY A 35 13.26 0.99 13.03
N ALA A 36 13.94 1.15 14.16
CA ALA A 36 13.64 0.43 15.40
C ALA A 36 12.22 0.76 15.91
N LEU A 37 11.79 2.01 15.86
CA LEU A 37 10.42 2.41 16.21
C LEU A 37 9.38 1.77 15.29
N CYS A 38 9.63 1.70 13.99
CA CYS A 38 8.75 1.01 13.05
C CYS A 38 8.71 -0.51 13.30
N CYS A 39 9.83 -1.11 13.73
CA CYS A 39 9.95 -2.56 13.92
C CYS A 39 9.40 -3.04 15.27
N TYR A 40 9.67 -2.30 16.35
CA TYR A 40 9.30 -2.65 17.71
C TYR A 40 8.11 -1.84 18.26
N GLY A 41 7.58 -0.91 17.47
CA GLY A 41 6.39 -0.15 17.82
C GLY A 41 5.14 -1.03 17.88
N PRO A 42 4.06 -0.57 18.54
CA PRO A 42 2.84 -1.35 18.78
C PRO A 42 2.02 -1.61 17.50
N SER A 43 2.30 -0.93 16.40
CA SER A 43 1.55 -1.04 15.15
C SER A 43 2.19 -2.05 14.20
N GLU A 44 1.62 -3.25 14.12
CA GLU A 44 2.09 -4.29 13.20
C GLU A 44 1.93 -3.91 11.72
N LYS A 45 0.90 -3.15 11.37
CA LYS A 45 0.66 -2.69 9.99
C LYS A 45 1.73 -1.69 9.52
N ALA A 46 2.19 -0.82 10.42
CA ALA A 46 3.25 0.13 10.10
C ALA A 46 4.59 -0.57 9.85
N ARG A 47 4.91 -1.60 10.67
CA ARG A 47 6.07 -2.47 10.46
C ARG A 47 6.04 -3.10 9.08
N ASP A 48 4.91 -3.68 8.71
CA ASP A 48 4.81 -4.45 7.47
C ASP A 48 4.92 -3.55 6.22
N LEU A 49 4.32 -2.35 6.25
CA LEU A 49 4.50 -1.34 5.20
C LEU A 49 5.94 -0.85 5.09
N PHE A 50 6.61 -0.60 6.23
CA PHE A 50 8.00 -0.17 6.26
C PHE A 50 8.92 -1.22 5.64
N VAL A 51 8.76 -2.50 6.04
CA VAL A 51 9.53 -3.61 5.49
C VAL A 51 9.32 -3.74 3.98
N ASN A 52 8.07 -3.66 3.51
CA ASN A 52 7.78 -3.78 2.08
C ASN A 52 8.38 -2.62 1.26
N SER A 53 8.24 -1.38 1.75
CA SER A 53 8.82 -0.19 1.12
C SER A 53 10.35 -0.25 1.00
N MET A 54 11.03 -0.74 2.05
CA MET A 54 12.48 -0.91 2.05
C MET A 54 12.93 -2.03 1.11
N LEU A 55 12.14 -3.10 0.95
CA LEU A 55 12.42 -4.18 0.00
C LEU A 55 12.18 -3.78 -1.45
N GLU A 56 11.21 -2.91 -1.72
CA GLU A 56 10.97 -2.32 -3.04
C GLU A 56 12.12 -1.37 -3.44
N THR A 57 12.71 -0.67 -2.48
CA THR A 57 13.84 0.25 -2.73
C THR A 57 15.15 -0.51 -2.92
N SER A 58 15.70 -0.52 -4.14
CA SER A 58 16.87 -1.31 -4.53
C SER A 58 18.11 -1.16 -3.62
N ALA A 59 18.40 0.04 -3.14
CA ALA A 59 19.53 0.32 -2.26
C ALA A 59 19.27 0.03 -0.78
N ALA A 60 18.01 -0.04 -0.34
CA ALA A 60 17.63 -0.16 1.07
C ALA A 60 17.19 -1.57 1.47
N LYS A 61 17.28 -2.55 0.56
CA LYS A 61 16.91 -3.95 0.82
C LYS A 61 17.59 -4.56 2.04
N PHE A 62 18.77 -4.06 2.44
CA PHE A 62 19.48 -4.54 3.61
C PHE A 62 18.90 -4.05 4.94
N VAL A 63 18.17 -2.94 4.94
CA VAL A 63 17.68 -2.23 6.14
C VAL A 63 16.72 -3.09 6.99
N PRO A 64 15.74 -3.81 6.43
CA PRO A 64 14.85 -4.68 7.22
C PRO A 64 15.60 -5.77 7.98
N TYR A 65 16.70 -6.26 7.39
CA TYR A 65 17.52 -7.32 7.98
C TYR A 65 18.38 -6.85 9.16
N LEU A 66 18.46 -5.53 9.41
CA LEU A 66 19.10 -5.00 10.63
C LEU A 66 18.24 -5.22 11.88
N TYR A 67 16.93 -5.37 11.72
CA TYR A 67 15.98 -5.51 12.83
C TYR A 67 15.35 -6.89 12.91
N PHE A 68 15.14 -7.55 11.77
CA PHE A 68 14.46 -8.84 11.70
C PHE A 68 15.30 -9.90 10.99
N SER A 69 15.12 -11.15 11.39
CA SER A 69 15.69 -12.30 10.66
C SER A 69 15.05 -12.43 9.28
N ARG A 70 15.76 -13.06 8.33
CA ARG A 70 15.27 -13.23 6.96
C ARG A 70 13.93 -13.97 6.88
N SER A 71 13.71 -14.96 7.75
CA SER A 71 12.46 -15.70 7.83
C SER A 71 11.28 -14.82 8.26
N ARG A 72 11.50 -13.95 9.26
CA ARG A 72 10.49 -13.01 9.74
C ARG A 72 10.13 -11.96 8.68
N VAL A 73 11.13 -11.47 7.93
CA VAL A 73 10.91 -10.53 6.83
C VAL A 73 10.05 -11.17 5.72
N GLN A 74 10.36 -12.40 5.32
CA GLN A 74 9.58 -13.12 4.31
C GLN A 74 8.15 -13.45 4.78
N GLU A 75 7.99 -13.78 6.06
CA GLU A 75 6.67 -13.99 6.67
C GLU A 75 5.82 -12.70 6.61
N ILE A 76 6.42 -11.56 6.93
CA ILE A 76 5.76 -10.23 6.93
C ILE A 76 5.36 -9.81 5.50
N THR A 77 6.28 -9.95 4.53
CA THR A 77 6.00 -9.64 3.12
C THR A 77 4.97 -10.60 2.52
N GLY A 78 5.01 -11.88 2.91
CA GLY A 78 4.06 -12.89 2.46
C GLY A 78 2.64 -12.67 2.98
N LYS A 79 2.49 -12.24 4.24
CA LYS A 79 1.18 -11.96 4.86
C LYS A 79 0.48 -10.69 4.34
N ASN A 80 1.22 -9.72 3.80
CA ASN A 80 0.65 -8.46 3.26
C ASN A 80 0.70 -8.36 1.73
N ARG A 81 1.08 -9.44 1.02
CA ARG A 81 0.72 -9.55 -0.39
C ARG A 81 -0.80 -9.64 -0.43
N VAL A 82 -1.45 -8.50 -0.65
CA VAL A 82 -2.86 -8.43 -1.03
C VAL A 82 -3.01 -9.41 -2.17
N ILE A 83 -3.60 -10.57 -1.87
CA ILE A 83 -4.17 -11.42 -2.90
C ILE A 83 -5.21 -10.49 -3.49
N ARG A 84 -4.92 -9.93 -4.68
CA ARG A 84 -5.97 -9.39 -5.51
C ARG A 84 -6.86 -10.58 -5.78
N THR A 85 -7.91 -10.74 -4.97
CA THR A 85 -9.03 -11.57 -5.35
C THR A 85 -9.56 -10.88 -6.58
N GLU A 86 -9.20 -11.39 -7.75
CA GLU A 86 -9.85 -11.06 -8.99
C GLU A 86 -11.21 -11.75 -8.94
N GLU A 87 -12.05 -11.32 -7.99
CA GLU A 87 -13.46 -11.65 -7.97
C GLU A 87 -14.07 -10.83 -9.09
N ILE A 88 -14.07 -11.44 -10.27
CA ILE A 88 -14.90 -11.04 -11.39
C ILE A 88 -16.32 -11.03 -10.84
N THR A 89 -16.82 -9.84 -10.51
CA THR A 89 -18.23 -9.65 -10.16
C THR A 89 -19.04 -10.18 -11.32
N ASP A 90 -19.75 -11.29 -11.10
CA ASP A 90 -20.52 -11.97 -12.13
C ASP A 90 -21.70 -11.06 -12.55
N PRO A 91 -21.68 -10.47 -13.75
CA PRO A 91 -22.67 -9.48 -14.15
C PRO A 91 -24.04 -10.11 -14.46
N GLU A 92 -24.17 -11.45 -14.46
CA GLU A 92 -25.45 -12.14 -14.66
C GLU A 92 -26.42 -11.99 -13.46
N LEU A 93 -25.96 -11.57 -12.28
CA LEU A 93 -26.83 -11.41 -11.10
C LEU A 93 -27.59 -10.07 -11.04
N ILE A 94 -27.59 -9.30 -12.14
CA ILE A 94 -28.33 -8.03 -12.25
C ILE A 94 -29.63 -8.26 -13.05
N GLU A 95 -30.73 -8.58 -12.37
CA GLU A 95 -32.06 -8.50 -12.98
C GLU A 95 -32.53 -7.03 -13.03
N PHE A 96 -32.38 -6.41 -14.20
CA PHE A 96 -33.05 -5.14 -14.48
C PHE A 96 -34.54 -5.40 -14.72
N VAL A 97 -35.38 -5.20 -13.70
CA VAL A 97 -36.82 -5.06 -13.91
C VAL A 97 -37.05 -3.79 -14.75
N ARG A 98 -37.31 -3.97 -16.05
CA ARG A 98 -37.78 -2.89 -16.93
C ARG A 98 -39.24 -2.62 -16.55
N PRO A 99 -39.62 -1.41 -16.13
CA PRO A 99 -41.03 -1.07 -15.98
C PRO A 99 -41.73 -1.28 -17.32
N THR A 100 -42.65 -2.25 -17.32
CA THR A 100 -43.47 -2.66 -18.45
C THR A 100 -44.16 -1.46 -19.11
N GLU A 101 -43.96 -1.38 -20.42
CA GLU A 101 -44.72 -0.68 -21.46
C GLU A 101 -46.06 -0.03 -21.05
N ALA A 102 -46.17 1.28 -21.30
CA ALA A 102 -47.43 1.98 -21.47
C ALA A 102 -48.21 1.44 -22.70
N PRO A 103 -49.54 1.36 -22.65
CA PRO A 103 -50.34 0.54 -23.55
C PRO A 103 -50.50 1.19 -24.93
N LYS A 104 -50.35 0.39 -26.01
CA LYS A 104 -50.75 0.78 -27.38
C LYS A 104 -51.83 -0.16 -27.95
N PRO A 105 -52.76 0.37 -28.76
CA PRO A 105 -54.07 -0.22 -29.01
C PRO A 105 -54.09 -1.11 -30.27
N SER A 106 -54.82 -2.23 -30.26
CA SER A 106 -55.36 -2.84 -31.49
C SER A 106 -56.29 -4.05 -31.24
N PRO A 107 -57.12 -4.42 -32.23
CA PRO A 107 -58.50 -4.82 -32.06
C PRO A 107 -58.73 -6.32 -32.25
N ALA A 108 -59.77 -6.86 -31.65
CA ALA A 108 -60.47 -8.01 -32.21
C ALA A 108 -61.86 -8.12 -31.59
N ALA A 109 -62.86 -7.88 -32.43
CA ALA A 109 -64.24 -8.21 -32.16
C ALA A 109 -64.43 -9.73 -32.00
N SER A 110 -65.52 -10.05 -31.28
CA SER A 110 -66.48 -11.12 -31.57
C SER A 110 -66.56 -12.36 -30.65
N ARG A 111 -67.67 -12.36 -29.87
CA ARG A 111 -68.67 -13.44 -29.65
C ARG A 111 -68.41 -14.54 -28.60
N PRO A 112 -69.47 -15.20 -28.05
CA PRO A 112 -70.92 -14.84 -27.92
C PRO A 112 -71.48 -15.16 -26.48
N PRO A 113 -72.79 -15.40 -26.23
CA PRO A 113 -73.67 -14.59 -25.38
C PRO A 113 -74.00 -15.18 -23.98
N ALA A 114 -74.70 -14.36 -23.20
CA ALA A 114 -75.21 -14.55 -21.83
C ALA A 114 -75.88 -15.91 -21.53
N PRO A 115 -76.00 -16.22 -20.22
CA PRO A 115 -77.35 -16.39 -19.68
C PRO A 115 -77.61 -15.58 -18.40
N THR A 116 -78.89 -15.25 -18.31
CA THR A 116 -79.67 -14.49 -17.33
C THR A 116 -79.52 -14.99 -15.90
N GLY A 117 -79.45 -14.06 -14.94
CA GLY A 117 -79.56 -14.33 -13.51
C GLY A 117 -80.16 -13.14 -12.77
N SER A 118 -81.45 -13.24 -12.51
CA SER A 118 -82.34 -12.31 -11.81
C SER A 118 -81.97 -12.07 -10.35
N MET A 119 -82.05 -10.81 -9.90
CA MET A 119 -82.80 -10.36 -8.71
C MET A 119 -83.09 -8.86 -8.84
#